data_AF-A0A8R7TMH0-F1
#
_entry.id   AF-A0A8R7TMH0-F1
#
_cell.length_a   1.000
_cell.length_b   1.000
_cell.length_c   1.000
_cell.angle_alpha   90.00
_cell.angle_beta   90.00
_cell.angle_gamma   90.00
#
_symmetry.space_group_name_H-M   'P 1'
#
loop_
_entity.id
_entity.type
_entity.pdbx_description
1 polymer ?
#
loop_
_entity_poly.entity_id
_entity_poly.type
_entity_poly.pdbx_seq_one_letter_code
_entity_poly.pdbx_strand_id
1 'polypeptide(L)'
;MHRVNLLRHHGVKPILVLDGGFFPMKREQEVKRARSRKENLERAREHEATGNSRAAFDCYQIGVDITSKIAFELIQIILLWSRERMVFVIYIMEKKFLECLYYLLHVL
;
A
#
# COMPACT_ATOMS: atom_id res chain seq x y z
N MET A 1 5.24 11.80 4.47
CA MET A 1 4.26 11.17 5.39
C MET A 1 3.31 12.20 6.03
N HIS A 2 2.57 12.99 5.24
CA HIS A 2 1.78 14.13 5.76
C HIS A 2 0.66 13.71 6.75
N ARG A 3 -0.14 12.70 6.40
CA ARG A 3 -1.25 12.22 7.26
C ARG A 3 -0.77 11.64 8.59
N VAL A 4 0.34 10.91 8.59
CA VAL A 4 0.95 10.37 9.83
C VAL A 4 1.43 11.49 10.73
N ASN A 5 2.05 12.54 10.15
CA ASN A 5 2.48 13.71 10.92
C ASN A 5 1.30 14.49 11.52
N LEU A 6 0.18 14.58 10.79
CA LEU A 6 -1.04 15.21 11.29
C LEU A 6 -1.59 14.50 12.54
N LEU A 7 -1.64 13.17 12.52
CA LEU A 7 -2.09 12.37 13.68
C LEU A 7 -1.15 12.58 14.88
N ARG A 8 0.17 12.56 14.64
CA ARG A 8 1.18 12.77 15.68
C ARG A 8 1.12 14.16 16.30
N HIS A 9 0.83 15.19 15.50
CA HIS A 9 0.65 16.56 15.99
C HIS A 9 -0.46 16.65 17.05
N HIS A 10 -1.50 15.81 16.92
CA HIS A 10 -2.61 15.73 17.86
C HIS A 10 -2.41 14.66 18.95
N GLY A 11 -1.18 14.18 19.16
CA GLY A 11 -0.87 13.18 20.20
C GLY A 11 -1.37 11.76 19.90
N VAL A 12 -1.92 11.49 18.71
CA VAL A 12 -2.35 10.15 18.31
C VAL A 12 -1.12 9.32 17.93
N LYS A 13 -1.04 8.07 18.42
CA LYS A 13 0.00 7.09 18.05
C LYS A 13 -0.48 6.24 16.87
N PRO A 14 -0.05 6.53 15.63
CA PRO A 14 -0.53 5.81 14.46
C PRO A 14 0.09 4.42 14.36
N ILE A 15 -0.74 3.45 14.00
CA ILE A 15 -0.34 2.10 13.60
C ILE A 15 -0.66 1.97 12.11
N LEU A 16 0.35 1.70 11.30
CA LEU A 16 0.16 1.45 9.87
C LEU A 16 -0.08 -0.05 9.67
N VAL A 17 -1.18 -0.39 9.02
CA VAL A 17 -1.47 -1.77 8.63
C VAL A 17 -1.39 -1.84 7.12
N LEU A 18 -0.58 -2.77 6.62
CA LEU A 18 -0.46 -3.08 5.21
C LEU A 18 -1.22 -4.36 4.91
N ASP A 19 -2.03 -4.32 3.86
CA ASP A 19 -2.71 -5.50 3.33
C ASP A 19 -1.68 -6.59 2.98
N GLY A 20 -2.07 -7.83 3.24
CA GLY A 20 -1.25 -8.98 2.90
C GLY A 20 -1.55 -9.58 1.54
N GLY A 21 -1.13 -10.84 1.42
CA GLY A 21 -1.19 -11.60 0.17
C GLY A 21 -2.59 -11.99 -0.30
N PHE A 22 -2.61 -12.66 -1.44
CA PHE A 22 -3.81 -13.21 -2.07
C PHE A 22 -4.58 -14.15 -1.11
N PHE A 23 -5.90 -13.98 -1.06
CA PHE A 23 -6.80 -14.90 -0.39
C PHE A 23 -7.74 -15.56 -1.42
N PRO A 24 -8.01 -16.88 -1.33
CA PRO A 24 -8.92 -17.56 -2.26
C PRO A 24 -10.29 -16.89 -2.39
N MET A 25 -10.85 -16.41 -1.27
CA MET A 25 -12.13 -15.70 -1.22
C MET A 25 -12.13 -14.34 -1.97
N LYS A 26 -10.96 -13.78 -2.27
CA LYS A 26 -10.80 -12.51 -3.01
C LYS A 26 -10.41 -12.72 -4.48
N ARG A 27 -10.39 -13.97 -4.98
CA ARG A 27 -9.91 -14.29 -6.33
C ARG A 27 -10.57 -13.46 -7.42
N GLU A 28 -11.90 -13.37 -7.42
CA GLU A 28 -12.64 -12.62 -8.44
C GLU A 28 -12.30 -11.12 -8.40
N GLN A 29 -12.13 -10.56 -7.21
CA GLN A 29 -11.75 -9.16 -7.05
C GLN A 29 -10.34 -8.90 -7.57
N GLU A 30 -9.39 -9.80 -7.33
CA GLU A 30 -8.04 -9.70 -7.86
C GLU A 30 -7.99 -9.83 -9.38
N VAL A 31 -8.81 -10.69 -9.97
CA VAL A 31 -8.96 -10.79 -11.44
C VAL A 31 -9.52 -9.47 -12.02
N LYS A 32 -10.57 -8.90 -11.41
CA LYS A 32 -11.13 -7.61 -11.83
C LYS A 32 -10.10 -6.47 -11.72
N ARG A 33 -9.33 -6.44 -10.63
CA ARG A 33 -8.25 -5.46 -10.42
C ARG A 33 -7.14 -5.61 -11.47
N ALA A 34 -6.67 -6.82 -11.72
CA ALA A 34 -5.64 -7.10 -12.72
C ALA A 34 -6.08 -6.68 -14.13
N ARG A 35 -7.33 -6.99 -14.49
CA ARG A 35 -7.92 -6.57 -15.77
C ARG A 35 -7.98 -5.04 -15.88
N SER A 36 -8.54 -4.37 -14.87
CA SER A 36 -8.64 -2.91 -14.84
C SER A 36 -7.27 -2.24 -14.96
N ARG A 37 -6.25 -2.74 -14.26
CA ARG A 37 -4.88 -2.21 -14.37
C ARG A 37 -4.33 -2.31 -15.79
N LYS A 38 -4.50 -3.48 -16.42
CA LYS A 38 -4.04 -3.71 -17.80
C LYS A 38 -4.72 -2.75 -18.79
N GLU A 39 -6.05 -2.65 -18.74
CA GLU A 39 -6.82 -1.77 -19.62
C GLU A 39 -6.46 -0.28 -19.41
N ASN A 40 -6.23 0.14 -18.17
CA ASN A 40 -5.79 1.51 -17.87
C ASN A 40 -4.37 1.78 -18.36
N LEU A 41 -3.45 0.82 -18.25
CA LEU A 41 -2.09 0.99 -18.75
C LEU A 41 -2.06 1.12 -20.28
N GLU A 42 -2.89 0.35 -20.99
CA GLU A 42 -3.03 0.46 -22.45
C GLU A 42 -3.57 1.84 -22.84
N ARG A 43 -4.66 2.30 -22.22
CA ARG A 43 -5.22 3.65 -22.45
C ARG A 43 -4.25 4.79 -22.09
N ALA A 44 -3.48 4.63 -21.03
CA ALA A 44 -2.48 5.61 -20.64
C ALA A 44 -1.44 5.83 -21.75
N ARG A 45 -0.97 4.73 -22.36
CA ARG A 45 -0.01 4.77 -23.47
C ARG A 45 -0.60 5.40 -24.73
N GLU A 46 -1.88 5.15 -25.01
CA GLU A 46 -2.59 5.80 -26.13
C GLU A 46 -2.71 7.32 -25.92
N HIS A 47 -3.07 7.74 -24.71
CA HIS A 47 -3.13 9.17 -24.36
C HIS A 47 -1.74 9.82 -24.39
N GLU A 48 -0.70 9.12 -23.96
CA GLU A 48 0.68 9.61 -24.02
C GLU A 48 1.15 9.76 -25.47
N ALA A 49 0.88 8.77 -26.33
CA ALA A 49 1.23 8.82 -27.75
C ALA A 49 0.53 9.95 -28.51
N THR A 50 -0.67 10.33 -28.07
CA THR A 50 -1.43 11.46 -28.63
C THR A 50 -1.09 12.81 -27.99
N GLY A 51 -0.12 12.85 -27.05
CA GLY A 51 0.32 14.06 -26.37
C GLY A 51 -0.60 14.55 -25.26
N ASN A 52 -1.64 13.79 -24.91
CA ASN A 52 -2.56 14.12 -23.81
C ASN A 52 -2.01 13.60 -22.47
N SER A 53 -0.99 14.29 -21.96
CA SER A 53 -0.29 13.94 -20.73
C SER A 53 -1.20 13.87 -19.50
N ARG A 54 -2.24 14.72 -19.44
CA ARG A 54 -3.19 14.74 -18.32
C ARG A 54 -4.02 13.46 -18.26
N ALA A 55 -4.64 13.08 -19.37
CA ALA A 55 -5.43 11.84 -19.43
C ALA A 55 -4.56 10.58 -19.26
N ALA A 56 -3.33 10.62 -19.78
CA ALA A 56 -2.35 9.56 -19.56
C ALA A 56 -2.03 9.39 -18.07
N PHE A 57 -1.76 10.48 -17.36
CA PHE A 57 -1.47 10.47 -15.93
C PHE A 57 -2.62 9.87 -15.11
N ASP A 58 -3.86 10.28 -15.37
CA ASP A 58 -5.04 9.75 -14.68
C ASP A 58 -5.18 8.23 -14.88
N CYS A 59 -4.92 7.73 -16.10
CA CYS A 59 -4.94 6.31 -16.39
C CYS A 59 -3.78 5.56 -15.72
N TYR A 60 -2.56 6.14 -15.74
CA TYR A 60 -1.40 5.55 -15.07
C TYR A 60 -1.64 5.36 -13.57
N GLN A 61 -2.27 6.32 -12.90
CA GLN A 61 -2.60 6.20 -11.47
C GLN A 61 -3.45 4.96 -11.15
N ILE A 62 -4.35 4.57 -12.05
CA ILE A 62 -5.20 3.38 -11.92
C ILE A 62 -4.45 2.12 -12.36
N GLY A 63 -3.58 2.24 -13.36
CA GLY A 63 -2.81 1.13 -13.94
C GLY A 63 -1.72 0.55 -13.02
N VAL A 64 -1.33 1.26 -11.97
CA VAL A 64 -0.25 0.83 -11.05
C VAL A 64 -0.68 -0.36 -10.20
N ASP A 65 0.19 -1.37 -10.14
CA ASP A 65 0.07 -2.50 -9.20
C ASP A 65 0.99 -2.29 -8.00
N ILE A 66 0.43 -2.41 -6.79
CA ILE A 66 1.22 -2.30 -5.56
C ILE A 66 1.79 -3.68 -5.23
N THR A 67 3.04 -3.89 -5.63
CA THR A 67 3.74 -5.16 -5.43
C THR A 67 4.27 -5.32 -4.00
N SER A 68 4.51 -6.57 -3.58
CA SER A 68 5.15 -6.87 -2.29
C SER A 68 6.53 -6.21 -2.13
N LYS A 69 7.24 -5.97 -3.25
CA LYS A 69 8.53 -5.25 -3.23
C LYS A 69 8.36 -3.80 -2.79
N ILE A 70 7.36 -3.09 -3.34
CA ILE A 70 7.04 -1.71 -2.97
C ILE A 70 6.63 -1.64 -1.49
N ALA A 71 5.82 -2.60 -1.03
CA ALA A 71 5.43 -2.69 0.38
C ALA A 71 6.65 -2.92 1.29
N PHE A 72 7.58 -3.81 0.91
CA PHE A 72 8.81 -4.06 1.64
C PHE A 72 9.70 -2.82 1.72
N GLU A 73 9.94 -2.14 0.60
CA GLU A 73 10.72 -0.90 0.56
C GLU A 73 10.10 0.19 1.45
N LEU A 74 8.77 0.32 1.44
CA LEU A 74 8.05 1.23 2.32
C LEU A 74 8.24 0.86 3.80
N ILE A 75 8.18 -0.43 4.15
CA ILE A 75 8.46 -0.90 5.52
C ILE A 75 9.87 -0.50 5.95
N GLN A 76 10.89 -0.74 5.11
CA GLN A 76 12.28 -0.37 5.43
C GLN A 76 12.43 1.13 5.67
N ILE A 77 11.83 1.96 4.81
CA ILE A 77 11.82 3.42 4.96
C ILE A 77 11.14 3.79 6.29
N ILE A 78 9.95 3.25 6.58
CA ILE A 78 9.23 3.59 7.82
C ILE A 78 10.03 3.17 9.06
N LEU A 79 10.64 1.98 9.06
CA LEU A 79 11.45 1.48 10.17
C LEU A 79 12.70 2.34 10.39
N LEU A 80 13.36 2.78 9.32
CA LEU A 80 14.50 3.70 9.40
C LEU A 80 14.09 5.03 10.05
N TRP A 81 12.94 5.57 9.66
CA TRP A 81 12.41 6.84 10.18
C TRP A 81 11.85 6.70 11.60
N SER A 82 11.46 5.49 12.02
CA SER A 82 10.82 5.23 13.30
C SER A 82 11.76 5.25 14.50
N ARG A 83 13.08 5.36 14.30
CA ARG A 83 14.05 5.53 15.41
C ARG A 83 13.77 6.78 16.26
N GLU A 84 12.99 7.73 15.75
CA GLU A 84 12.70 8.98 16.45
C GLU A 84 11.29 9.14 17.03
N ARG A 85 10.30 8.30 16.68
CA ARG A 85 8.93 8.25 17.28
C ARG A 85 8.03 7.26 16.51
N MET A 86 7.86 6.09 17.14
CA MET A 86 6.98 4.94 16.85
C MET A 86 5.88 5.09 15.78
N VAL A 87 6.11 4.48 14.62
CA VAL A 87 5.06 3.97 13.72
C VAL A 87 5.26 2.46 13.62
N PHE A 88 4.27 1.68 14.06
CA PHE A 88 4.31 0.23 13.90
C PHE A 88 3.71 -0.15 12.56
N VAL A 89 4.38 -1.03 11.82
CA VAL A 89 3.86 -1.57 10.56
C VAL A 89 3.45 -3.02 10.77
N ILE A 90 2.17 -3.33 10.61
CA ILE A 90 1.66 -4.70 10.63
C ILE A 90 1.45 -5.16 9.20
N TYR A 91 2.06 -6.28 8.83
CA TYR A 91 1.86 -6.92 7.53
C TYR A 91 1.09 -8.24 7.74
N ILE A 92 -0.14 -8.29 7.22
CA ILE A 92 -1.05 -9.42 7.51
C ILE A 92 -0.80 -10.56 6.51
N MET A 93 0.23 -11.38 6.71
CA MET A 93 0.30 -12.67 6.02
C MET A 93 -0.61 -13.69 6.72
N GLU A 94 -1.29 -14.51 5.91
CA GLU A 94 -2.35 -15.47 6.27
C GLU A 94 -2.10 -16.35 7.51
N LYS A 95 -0.85 -16.50 7.98
CA LYS A 95 -0.51 -17.30 9.18
C LYS A 95 0.10 -16.53 10.36
N LYS A 96 0.35 -15.22 10.27
CA LYS A 96 0.99 -14.44 11.35
C LYS A 96 0.11 -13.34 11.93
N PHE A 97 -1.18 -13.29 11.59
CA PHE A 97 -2.07 -12.29 12.14
C PHE A 97 -2.13 -12.35 13.68
N LEU A 98 -2.24 -13.56 14.27
CA LEU A 98 -2.21 -13.73 15.72
C LEU A 98 -0.84 -13.41 16.34
N GLU A 99 0.26 -13.79 15.72
CA GLU A 99 1.62 -13.47 16.22
C GLU A 99 1.89 -11.96 16.17
N CYS A 100 1.45 -11.27 15.12
CA CYS A 100 1.53 -9.82 15.02
C CYS A 100 0.62 -9.14 16.06
N LEU A 101 -0.61 -9.65 16.27
CA LEU A 101 -1.49 -9.13 17.32
C LEU A 101 -0.86 -9.29 18.70
N TYR A 102 -0.20 -10.43 18.96
CA TYR A 102 0.49 -10.72 20.21
C TYR A 102 1.68 -9.76 20.43
N TYR A 103 2.50 -9.51 19.41
CA TYR A 103 3.55 -8.49 19.46
C TYR A 103 2.99 -7.09 19.71
N LEU A 104 1.85 -6.75 19.08
CA LEU A 104 1.20 -5.45 19.27
C LEU A 104 0.65 -5.28 20.69
N LEU A 105 0.10 -6.35 21.28
CA LEU A 105 -0.43 -6.38 22.65
C LEU A 105 0.66 -6.33 23.74
N HIS A 106 1.89 -6.76 23.43
CA HIS A 106 3.00 -6.79 24.41
C HIS A 106 4.03 -5.68 24.23
N VAL A 107 3.98 -4.90 23.14
CA VAL A 107 4.94 -3.82 22.83
C VAL A 107 4.28 -2.42 22.87
N LEU A 108 2.95 -2.33 22.98
CA LEU A 108 2.22 -1.10 23.27
C LEU A 108 2.03 -0.89 24.77
#